data_AF-A0A3B8MR88-F1
#
_entry.id   AF-A0A3B8MR88-F1
#
_cell.length_a   1.000
_cell.length_b   1.000
_cell.length_c   1.000
_cell.angle_alpha   90.00
_cell.angle_beta   90.00
_cell.angle_gamma   90.00
#
_symmetry.space_group_name_H-M   'P 1'
#
loop_
_entity.id
_entity.type
_entity.pdbx_description
1 polymer ?
#
loop_
_entity_poly.entity_id
_entity_poly.type
_entity_poly.pdbx_seq_one_letter_code
_entity_poly.pdbx_strand_id
1 'polypeptide(L)'
;PMPADVSMGHGGVNGSGDALVEEIADRSIEQIARWSGATDLAERIVLRRSVGPADFAMDLGAWKGTALGPAHTLGQSALFRAGNVSKKVQDLYYAGSSTIPGIGLPMCLISAEVVLKRIRGDVSTGPLPTPLTPVA
;
A
#
# COMPACT_ATOMS: atom_id res chain seq x y z
N PRO A 1 -10.99 -3.80 -10.17
CA PRO A 1 -9.97 -2.80 -9.81
C PRO A 1 -9.20 -2.33 -11.05
N MET A 2 -9.01 -1.02 -11.20
CA MET A 2 -8.17 -0.43 -12.25
C MET A 2 -6.68 -0.55 -11.84
N PRO A 3 -5.75 -0.91 -12.75
CA PRO A 3 -4.32 -0.86 -12.44
C PRO A 3 -3.88 0.56 -12.09
N ALA A 4 -2.91 0.69 -11.18
CA ALA A 4 -2.32 2.00 -10.91
C ALA A 4 -1.57 2.51 -12.15
N ASP A 5 -1.74 3.80 -12.45
CA ASP A 5 -1.09 4.50 -13.55
C ASP A 5 -0.56 5.85 -13.06
N VAL A 6 0.76 5.96 -12.97
CA VAL A 6 1.44 7.18 -12.51
C VAL A 6 1.22 8.38 -13.44
N SER A 7 0.84 8.14 -14.71
CA SER A 7 0.52 9.23 -15.63
C SER A 7 -0.80 9.94 -15.29
N MET A 8 -1.64 9.34 -14.43
CA MET A 8 -2.81 10.01 -13.89
C MET A 8 -2.46 11.21 -13.00
N GLY A 9 -1.24 11.23 -12.46
CA GLY A 9 -0.71 12.38 -11.75
C GLY A 9 -0.74 12.28 -10.23
N HIS A 10 -0.45 13.43 -9.62
CA HIS A 10 -0.39 13.66 -8.18
C HIS A 10 -1.66 14.35 -7.68
N GLY A 11 -1.97 14.12 -6.41
CA GLY A 11 -2.98 14.88 -5.70
C GLY A 11 -2.44 16.21 -5.20
N GLY A 12 -3.29 16.96 -4.50
CA GLY A 12 -2.96 18.27 -3.98
C GLY A 12 -3.90 18.68 -2.86
N VAL A 13 -3.68 19.91 -2.40
CA VAL A 13 -4.54 20.55 -1.38
C VAL A 13 -5.50 21.51 -2.06
N ASN A 14 -6.78 21.43 -1.73
CA ASN A 14 -7.84 22.32 -2.21
C ASN A 14 -7.87 22.47 -3.75
N GLY A 15 -7.75 21.34 -4.46
CA GLY A 15 -7.85 21.31 -5.93
C GLY A 15 -6.56 21.66 -6.69
N SER A 16 -5.41 21.70 -6.00
CA SER A 16 -4.11 21.99 -6.63
C SER A 16 -3.41 20.80 -7.28
N GLY A 17 -3.98 19.59 -7.21
CA GLY A 17 -3.43 18.40 -7.86
C GLY A 17 -3.68 18.37 -9.37
N ASP A 18 -3.23 17.29 -10.01
CA ASP A 18 -3.41 17.09 -11.44
C ASP A 18 -4.89 16.92 -11.82
N ALA A 19 -5.25 17.44 -12.99
CA ALA A 19 -6.64 17.58 -13.44
C ALA A 19 -7.46 16.27 -13.33
N LEU A 20 -6.89 15.14 -13.71
CA LEU A 20 -7.59 13.85 -13.65
C LEU A 20 -7.85 13.38 -12.22
N VAL A 21 -6.89 13.60 -11.31
CA VAL A 21 -7.05 13.27 -9.88
C VAL A 21 -8.14 14.14 -9.26
N GLU A 22 -8.14 15.43 -9.58
CA GLU A 22 -9.14 16.36 -9.06
C GLU A 22 -10.54 16.09 -9.63
N GLU A 23 -10.66 15.74 -10.92
CA GLU A 23 -11.95 15.33 -11.50
C GLU A 23 -12.52 14.08 -10.82
N ILE A 24 -11.68 13.08 -10.52
CA ILE A 24 -12.10 11.88 -9.80
C ILE A 24 -12.58 12.24 -8.39
N ALA A 25 -11.87 13.13 -7.69
CA ALA A 25 -12.28 13.59 -6.37
C ALA A 25 -13.60 14.37 -6.41
N ASP A 26 -13.81 15.25 -7.40
CA ASP A 26 -15.09 15.97 -7.59
C ASP A 26 -16.25 15.01 -7.80
N ARG A 27 -16.08 14.04 -8.71
CA ARG A 27 -17.09 13.00 -8.97
C ARG A 27 -17.37 12.14 -7.74
N SER A 28 -16.35 11.88 -6.92
CA SER A 28 -16.50 11.13 -5.67
C SER A 28 -17.31 11.91 -4.64
N ILE A 29 -17.03 13.21 -4.48
CA ILE A 29 -17.79 14.10 -3.59
C ILE A 29 -19.25 14.18 -4.03
N GLU A 30 -19.52 14.39 -5.33
CA GLU A 30 -20.87 14.43 -5.86
C GLU A 30 -21.61 13.10 -5.63
N GLN A 31 -20.94 11.98 -5.85
CA GLN A 31 -21.51 10.66 -5.61
C GLN A 31 -21.88 10.44 -4.14
N ILE A 32 -21.02 10.83 -3.21
CA ILE A 32 -21.30 10.76 -1.76
C ILE A 32 -22.48 11.68 -1.39
N ALA A 33 -22.53 12.89 -1.93
CA ALA A 33 -23.63 13.83 -1.71
C ALA A 33 -24.97 13.20 -2.13
N ARG A 34 -25.04 12.64 -3.34
CA ARG A 34 -26.24 11.94 -3.84
C ARG A 34 -26.63 10.73 -2.99
N TRP A 35 -25.66 9.92 -2.57
CA TRP A 35 -25.93 8.71 -1.77
C TRP A 35 -26.36 9.00 -0.34
N SER A 36 -25.85 10.10 0.24
CA SER A 36 -26.20 10.52 1.60
C SER A 36 -27.43 11.43 1.66
N GLY A 37 -27.86 12.00 0.53
CA GLY A 37 -28.93 13.01 0.48
C GLY A 37 -28.49 14.40 0.92
N ALA A 38 -27.18 14.61 1.14
CA ALA A 38 -26.64 15.93 1.46
C ALA A 38 -26.67 16.84 0.22
N THR A 39 -27.27 18.02 0.36
CA THR A 39 -27.38 18.99 -0.75
C THR A 39 -26.26 20.03 -0.77
N ASP A 40 -25.45 20.09 0.30
CA ASP A 40 -24.42 21.11 0.53
C ASP A 40 -23.07 20.50 0.96
N LEU A 41 -22.80 19.23 0.57
CA LEU A 41 -21.61 18.51 1.00
C LEU A 41 -20.32 19.21 0.56
N ALA A 42 -20.27 19.69 -0.68
CA ALA A 42 -19.07 20.33 -1.24
C ALA A 42 -18.75 21.63 -0.50
N GLU A 43 -19.77 22.41 -0.15
CA GLU A 43 -19.70 23.68 0.57
C GLU A 43 -19.23 23.49 2.02
N ARG A 44 -19.47 22.30 2.61
CA ARG A 44 -19.01 21.95 3.96
C ARG A 44 -17.56 21.46 4.01
N ILE A 45 -16.90 21.26 2.87
CA ILE A 45 -15.50 20.82 2.84
C ILE A 45 -14.59 22.00 3.22
N VAL A 46 -14.07 21.96 4.44
CA VAL A 46 -13.10 22.96 4.95
C VAL A 46 -11.66 22.68 4.50
N LEU A 47 -11.37 21.43 4.15
CA LEU A 47 -10.06 20.99 3.65
C LEU A 47 -10.25 19.79 2.73
N ARG A 48 -9.66 19.87 1.55
CA ARG A 48 -9.52 18.75 0.62
C ARG A 48 -8.04 18.42 0.46
N ARG A 49 -7.68 17.16 0.65
CA ARG A 49 -6.38 16.61 0.25
C ARG A 49 -6.63 15.37 -0.60
N SER A 50 -6.31 15.46 -1.87
CA SER A 50 -6.34 14.34 -2.81
C SER A 50 -4.98 13.64 -2.84
N VAL A 51 -4.97 12.38 -3.29
CA VAL A 51 -3.76 11.57 -3.49
C VAL A 51 -3.94 10.80 -4.79
N GLY A 52 -2.98 10.89 -5.69
CA GLY A 52 -2.94 10.20 -6.98
C GLY A 52 -1.87 9.09 -7.01
N PRO A 53 -1.86 8.25 -8.06
CA PRO A 53 -0.86 7.18 -8.18
C PRO A 53 0.59 7.68 -8.24
N ALA A 54 0.85 8.89 -8.75
CA ALA A 54 2.20 9.45 -8.76
C ALA A 54 2.73 9.70 -7.34
N ASP A 55 1.87 10.10 -6.40
CA ASP A 55 2.25 10.29 -4.99
C ASP A 55 2.71 8.97 -4.37
N PHE A 56 2.00 7.87 -4.63
CA PHE A 56 2.42 6.54 -4.16
C PHE A 56 3.82 6.16 -4.68
N ALA A 57 4.11 6.48 -5.95
CA ALA A 57 5.42 6.20 -6.53
C ALA A 57 6.52 7.08 -5.92
N MET A 58 6.24 8.36 -5.72
CA MET A 58 7.19 9.36 -5.21
C MET A 58 7.43 9.21 -3.70
N ASP A 59 6.37 9.18 -2.91
CA ASP A 59 6.44 9.30 -1.45
C ASP A 59 6.74 7.94 -0.79
N LEU A 60 6.27 6.86 -1.39
CA LEU A 60 6.35 5.51 -0.80
C LEU A 60 7.27 4.57 -1.59
N GLY A 61 7.88 5.05 -2.69
CA GLY A 61 8.67 4.21 -3.59
C GLY A 61 7.86 3.06 -4.21
N ALA A 62 6.53 3.21 -4.29
CA ALA A 62 5.66 2.15 -4.77
C ALA A 62 5.84 1.96 -6.28
N TRP A 63 6.30 0.78 -6.69
CA TRP A 63 6.48 0.46 -8.10
C TRP A 63 5.17 0.66 -8.88
N LYS A 64 5.21 1.49 -9.93
CA LYS A 64 4.04 1.91 -10.73
C LYS A 64 2.93 2.61 -9.94
N GLY A 65 3.20 3.15 -8.76
CA GLY A 65 2.20 3.91 -7.99
C GLY A 65 1.10 3.04 -7.38
N THR A 66 1.35 1.74 -7.16
CA THR A 66 0.33 0.85 -6.60
C THR A 66 0.10 1.08 -5.11
N ALA A 67 -1.16 1.28 -4.73
CA ALA A 67 -1.58 1.31 -3.32
C ALA A 67 -1.68 -0.10 -2.70
N LEU A 68 -1.84 -1.14 -3.53
CA LEU A 68 -2.21 -2.50 -3.07
C LEU A 68 -1.23 -3.61 -3.49
N GLY A 69 -0.06 -3.23 -4.02
CA GLY A 69 0.94 -4.18 -4.49
C GLY A 69 0.51 -4.94 -5.76
N PRO A 70 1.03 -6.17 -5.99
CA PRO A 70 0.64 -7.02 -7.12
C PRO A 70 -0.85 -7.38 -7.12
N ALA A 71 -1.45 -7.46 -8.31
CA ALA A 71 -2.87 -7.78 -8.47
C ALA A 71 -3.17 -9.26 -8.17
N HIS A 72 -4.44 -9.58 -7.94
CA HIS A 72 -4.91 -10.94 -7.66
C HIS A 72 -5.14 -11.78 -8.93
N THR A 73 -4.17 -11.78 -9.84
CA THR A 73 -4.18 -12.68 -11.01
C THR A 73 -3.50 -14.00 -10.65
N LEU A 74 -3.78 -15.09 -11.38
CA LEU A 74 -3.14 -16.40 -11.13
C LEU A 74 -1.61 -16.30 -11.12
N GLY A 75 -1.04 -15.56 -12.07
CA GLY A 75 0.41 -15.34 -12.19
C GLY A 75 1.01 -14.39 -11.14
N GLN A 76 0.18 -13.67 -10.38
CA GLN A 76 0.59 -12.77 -9.30
C GLN A 76 0.08 -13.23 -7.92
N SER A 77 -0.40 -14.49 -7.84
CA SER A 77 -0.88 -15.07 -6.59
C SER A 77 0.22 -15.15 -5.52
N ALA A 78 -0.19 -15.35 -4.27
CA ALA A 78 0.74 -15.40 -3.13
C ALA A 78 1.88 -16.41 -3.31
N LEU A 79 1.66 -17.51 -4.05
CA LEU A 79 2.67 -18.54 -4.31
C LEU A 79 3.82 -18.06 -5.21
N PHE A 80 3.59 -17.03 -6.02
CA PHE A 80 4.58 -16.45 -6.94
C PHE A 80 5.14 -15.11 -6.45
N ARG A 81 4.74 -14.64 -5.26
CA ARG A 81 5.30 -13.43 -4.66
C ARG A 81 6.77 -13.62 -4.31
N ALA A 82 7.51 -12.51 -4.31
CA ALA A 82 8.88 -12.51 -3.83
C ALA A 82 8.93 -13.01 -2.38
N GLY A 83 9.83 -13.96 -2.11
CA GLY A 83 10.10 -14.41 -0.75
C GLY A 83 10.87 -13.35 0.05
N ASN A 84 11.01 -13.58 1.35
CA ASN A 84 11.68 -12.65 2.27
C ASN A 84 13.21 -12.70 2.22
N VAL A 85 13.80 -13.59 1.41
CA VAL A 85 15.24 -13.76 1.27
C VAL A 85 15.60 -13.68 -0.21
N SER A 86 16.64 -12.93 -0.54
CA SER A 86 17.16 -12.84 -1.89
C SER A 86 17.76 -14.17 -2.35
N LYS A 87 17.41 -14.60 -3.57
CA LYS A 87 18.01 -15.78 -4.22
C LYS A 87 19.36 -15.47 -4.89
N LYS A 88 19.73 -14.19 -4.96
CA LYS A 88 20.88 -13.71 -5.77
C LYS A 88 21.96 -13.03 -4.95
N VAL A 89 21.61 -12.45 -3.82
CA VAL A 89 22.51 -11.64 -2.99
C VAL A 89 22.47 -12.22 -1.59
N GLN A 90 23.65 -12.59 -1.08
CA GLN A 90 23.78 -13.08 0.29
C GLN A 90 23.39 -11.97 1.28
N ASP A 91 22.76 -12.34 2.39
CA ASP A 91 22.38 -11.45 3.49
C ASP A 91 21.45 -10.29 3.09
N LEU A 92 20.77 -10.39 1.94
CA LEU A 92 19.71 -9.47 1.52
C LEU A 92 18.33 -10.05 1.80
N TYR A 93 17.55 -9.32 2.59
CA TYR A 93 16.20 -9.68 3.02
C TYR A 93 15.17 -8.65 2.54
N TYR A 94 13.93 -9.10 2.37
CA TYR A 94 12.82 -8.26 1.95
C TYR A 94 11.65 -8.42 2.91
N ALA A 95 11.08 -7.30 3.34
CA ALA A 95 9.88 -7.23 4.17
C ALA A 95 8.87 -6.26 3.57
N GLY A 96 7.60 -6.46 3.92
CA GLY A 96 6.52 -5.54 3.61
C GLY A 96 5.55 -6.10 2.55
N SER A 97 4.77 -5.17 1.98
CA SER A 97 3.54 -5.48 1.24
C SER A 97 3.72 -6.19 -0.10
N SER A 98 4.92 -6.08 -0.69
CA SER A 98 5.26 -6.67 -1.99
C SER A 98 5.92 -8.05 -1.87
N THR A 99 6.17 -8.51 -0.65
CA THR A 99 6.75 -9.83 -0.35
C THR A 99 5.75 -10.74 0.31
N ILE A 100 6.11 -12.02 0.48
CA ILE A 100 5.33 -12.94 1.31
C ILE A 100 5.23 -12.35 2.74
N PRO A 101 4.03 -12.36 3.36
CA PRO A 101 2.81 -13.03 2.90
C PRO A 101 1.88 -12.14 2.05
N GLY A 102 2.04 -10.82 2.02
CA GLY A 102 1.32 -9.95 1.08
C GLY A 102 1.05 -8.53 1.57
N ILE A 103 0.09 -7.88 0.91
CA ILE A 103 -0.38 -6.52 1.18
C ILE A 103 -1.22 -6.44 2.46
N GLY A 104 -1.19 -5.29 3.14
CA GLY A 104 -2.00 -4.99 4.33
C GLY A 104 -1.14 -4.89 5.60
N LEU A 105 -1.56 -4.04 6.54
CA LEU A 105 -0.78 -3.77 7.75
C LEU A 105 -0.42 -5.04 8.55
N PRO A 106 -1.35 -5.96 8.85
CA PRO A 106 -1.00 -7.21 9.53
C PRO A 106 0.03 -8.03 8.74
N MET A 107 -0.11 -8.07 7.41
CA MET A 107 0.78 -8.84 6.54
C MET A 107 2.18 -8.25 6.49
N CYS A 108 2.31 -6.92 6.50
CA CYS A 108 3.61 -6.24 6.62
C CYS A 108 4.31 -6.57 7.94
N LEU A 109 3.58 -6.60 9.05
CA LEU A 109 4.13 -6.95 10.37
C LEU A 109 4.57 -8.41 10.42
N ILE A 110 3.74 -9.33 9.92
CA ILE A 110 4.10 -10.75 9.79
C ILE A 110 5.31 -10.91 8.86
N SER A 111 5.39 -10.16 7.77
CA SER A 111 6.54 -10.17 6.85
C SER A 111 7.85 -9.79 7.57
N ALA A 112 7.80 -8.76 8.42
CA ALA A 112 8.94 -8.37 9.25
C ALA A 112 9.32 -9.46 10.26
N GLU A 113 8.34 -10.10 10.88
CA GLU A 113 8.56 -11.22 11.78
C GLU A 113 9.22 -12.41 11.07
N VAL A 114 8.77 -12.75 9.86
CA VAL A 114 9.36 -13.80 9.03
C VAL A 114 10.81 -13.45 8.70
N VAL A 115 11.13 -12.20 8.35
CA VAL A 115 12.53 -11.78 8.14
C VAL A 115 13.36 -11.98 9.41
N LEU A 116 12.87 -11.56 10.56
CA LEU A 116 13.59 -11.71 11.83
C LEU A 116 13.88 -13.19 12.14
N LYS A 117 12.92 -14.08 11.90
CA LYS A 117 13.11 -15.52 12.03
C LYS A 117 14.17 -16.06 11.07
N ARG A 118 14.18 -15.62 9.80
CA ARG A 118 15.20 -16.02 8.82
C ARG A 118 16.60 -15.58 9.25
N ILE A 119 16.74 -14.38 9.78
CA ILE A 119 18.03 -13.87 10.30
C ILE A 119 18.51 -14.70 11.50
N ARG A 120 17.59 -15.12 12.39
CA ARG A 120 17.90 -15.92 13.58
C ARG A 120 18.02 -17.43 13.33
N GLY A 121 17.73 -17.91 12.12
CA GLY A 121 17.63 -19.35 11.84
C GLY A 121 16.44 -20.03 12.54
N ASP A 122 15.44 -19.27 12.96
CA ASP A 122 14.23 -19.79 13.61
C ASP A 122 13.27 -20.37 12.55
N VAL A 123 12.98 -21.67 12.67
CA VAL A 123 12.10 -22.43 11.77
C VAL A 123 10.72 -22.71 12.37
N SER A 124 10.39 -22.13 13.51
CA SER A 124 9.09 -22.28 14.17
C SER A 124 7.94 -21.70 13.34
N THR A 125 6.77 -22.34 13.41
CA THR A 125 5.58 -21.99 12.59
C THR A 125 4.61 -21.02 13.29
N GLY A 126 4.71 -20.87 14.61
CA GLY A 126 3.86 -19.96 15.40
C GLY A 126 4.41 -18.53 15.44
N PRO A 127 3.65 -17.55 15.95
CA PRO A 127 4.14 -16.18 16.12
C PRO A 127 5.31 -16.12 17.13
N LEU A 128 6.17 -15.11 17.01
CA LEU A 128 7.18 -14.81 18.02
C LEU A 128 6.52 -14.40 19.35
N PRO A 129 7.17 -14.70 20.49
CA PRO A 129 6.71 -14.22 21.80
C PRO A 129 6.57 -12.70 21.81
N THR A 130 5.49 -12.19 22.41
CA THR A 130 5.24 -10.75 22.57
C THR A 130 5.04 -10.44 24.06
N PRO A 131 5.74 -9.42 24.63
CA PRO A 131 6.70 -8.54 23.96
C PRO A 131 8.00 -9.25 23.59
N LEU A 132 8.65 -8.80 22.52
CA LEU A 132 9.97 -9.31 22.15
C LEU A 132 10.94 -8.96 23.28
N THR A 133 11.60 -9.97 23.86
CA THR A 133 12.69 -9.73 24.81
C THR A 133 13.80 -8.96 24.08
N PRO A 134 14.24 -7.79 24.57
CA PRO A 134 15.36 -7.08 23.98
C PRO A 134 16.58 -8.00 23.92
N VAL A 135 17.27 -8.01 22.78
CA VAL A 135 18.57 -8.68 22.69
C VAL A 135 19.56 -7.81 23.47
N ALA A 136 20.24 -8.42 24.46
CA ALA A 136 21.27 -7.76 25.27
C ALA A 136 22.51 -7.39 24.44
#